data_AF-A0A0C1MPT1-F1
#
_entry.id   AF-A0A0C1MPT1-F1
#
_cell.length_a   1.000
_cell.length_b   1.000
_cell.length_c   1.000
_cell.angle_alpha   90.00
_cell.angle_beta   90.00
_cell.angle_gamma   90.00
#
_symmetry.space_group_name_H-M   'P 1'
#
loop_
_entity.id
_entity.type
_entity.pdbx_description
1 polymer ?
#
loop_
_entity_poly.entity_id
_entity_poly.type
_entity_poly.pdbx_seq_one_letter_code
_entity_poly.pdbx_strand_id
1 'polypeptide(L)'
;MFILKKLLELFNPNRAIPINWRPKQVISVGDISQLIIPDSLPYGGALKKIRTELVNSGLMIELDSFYTQSPIKLHNHFNELTYNFVSVDGKNAIAYEIQWRKVEGSTYYEVDYDGNVIFQCKTFGCDKSSPHFEEYVRNMQRIFSTIGEYQRFTELGK
;
A
#
# COMPACT_ATOMS: atom_id res chain seq x y z
N MET A 1 -17.29 3.27 -22.46
CA MET A 1 -16.05 3.57 -23.21
C MET A 1 -15.37 4.89 -22.82
N PHE A 2 -15.97 5.76 -22.00
CA PHE A 2 -15.35 7.04 -21.56
C PHE A 2 -14.48 6.93 -20.29
N ILE A 3 -14.79 5.99 -19.39
CA ILE A 3 -14.10 5.82 -18.09
C ILE A 3 -12.70 5.22 -18.28
N LEU A 4 -12.56 4.26 -19.20
CA LEU A 4 -11.30 3.55 -19.44
C LEU A 4 -10.20 4.47 -19.99
N LYS A 5 -10.55 5.40 -20.90
CA LYS A 5 -9.59 6.34 -21.49
C LYS A 5 -9.05 7.36 -20.47
N LYS A 6 -9.92 7.82 -19.58
CA LYS A 6 -9.58 8.75 -18.49
C LYS A 6 -8.75 8.08 -17.39
N LEU A 7 -9.01 6.81 -17.10
CA LEU A 7 -8.16 5.99 -16.21
C LEU A 7 -6.76 5.82 -16.81
N LEU A 8 -6.66 5.52 -18.11
CA LEU A 8 -5.38 5.35 -18.82
C LEU A 8 -4.51 6.62 -18.83
N GLU A 9 -5.12 7.80 -18.95
CA GLU A 9 -4.41 9.11 -18.91
C GLU A 9 -3.90 9.48 -17.51
N LEU A 10 -4.45 8.88 -16.45
CA LEU A 10 -4.07 9.17 -15.06
C LEU A 10 -2.87 8.33 -14.58
N PHE A 11 -2.49 7.26 -15.28
CA PHE A 11 -1.37 6.37 -14.92
C PHE A 11 -0.01 6.97 -15.27
N ASN A 12 0.42 7.98 -14.51
CA ASN A 12 1.80 8.47 -14.56
C ASN A 12 2.37 8.57 -13.13
N PRO A 13 2.91 7.48 -12.55
CA PRO A 13 3.21 7.40 -11.13
C PRO A 13 4.48 8.16 -10.69
N ASN A 14 5.14 8.90 -11.59
CA ASN A 14 6.47 9.46 -11.38
C ASN A 14 6.54 10.75 -10.53
N ARG A 15 5.67 10.92 -9.52
CA ARG A 15 5.86 12.02 -8.55
C ARG A 15 6.48 11.49 -7.27
N ALA A 16 7.73 11.89 -7.02
CA ALA A 16 8.34 11.80 -5.70
C ALA A 16 7.36 12.39 -4.67
N ILE A 17 6.97 11.58 -3.68
CA ILE A 17 6.03 12.02 -2.65
C ILE A 17 6.74 13.07 -1.79
N PRO A 18 6.15 14.26 -1.59
CA PRO A 18 6.72 15.26 -0.70
C PRO A 18 6.86 14.68 0.72
N ILE A 19 7.97 14.98 1.40
CA ILE A 19 8.28 14.48 2.76
C ILE A 19 7.17 14.77 3.78
N ASN A 20 6.35 15.81 3.55
CA ASN A 20 5.27 16.24 4.43
C ASN A 20 3.89 15.67 4.06
N TRP A 21 3.80 14.78 3.07
CA TRP A 21 2.53 14.15 2.74
C TRP A 21 2.11 13.17 3.82
N ARG A 22 0.79 13.04 3.95
CA ARG A 22 0.14 12.07 4.83
C ARG A 22 -0.90 11.32 4.01
N PRO A 23 -1.07 10.01 4.21
CA PRO A 23 -2.12 9.29 3.51
C PRO A 23 -3.46 9.87 3.93
N LYS A 24 -4.34 10.10 2.95
CA LYS A 24 -5.72 10.49 3.26
C LYS A 24 -6.38 9.32 4.00
N GLN A 25 -6.89 9.62 5.19
CA GLN A 25 -7.55 8.65 6.05
C GLN A 25 -9.00 8.44 5.58
N VAL A 26 -9.39 7.18 5.43
CA VAL A 26 -10.75 6.79 5.03
C VAL A 26 -11.20 5.64 5.93
N ILE A 27 -12.31 5.83 6.61
CA ILE A 27 -12.95 4.74 7.36
C ILE A 27 -13.47 3.73 6.34
N SER A 28 -13.08 2.47 6.51
CA SER A 28 -13.52 1.37 5.67
C SER A 28 -13.92 0.20 6.54
N VAL A 29 -15.18 -0.22 6.43
CA VAL A 29 -15.73 -1.35 7.18
C VAL A 29 -16.53 -2.21 6.20
N GLY A 30 -16.22 -3.49 6.12
CA GLY A 30 -16.94 -4.42 5.26
C GLY A 30 -16.16 -5.70 4.98
N ASP A 31 -16.56 -6.42 3.94
CA ASP A 31 -15.93 -7.67 3.53
C ASP A 31 -15.36 -7.54 2.11
N ILE A 32 -14.04 -7.38 2.02
CA ILE A 32 -13.34 -7.31 0.74
C ILE A 32 -13.51 -8.56 -0.14
N SER A 33 -13.91 -9.71 0.41
CA SER A 33 -14.13 -10.94 -0.37
C SER A 33 -15.24 -10.76 -1.41
N GLN A 34 -16.18 -9.84 -1.16
CA GLN A 34 -17.30 -9.52 -2.04
C GLN A 34 -16.92 -8.61 -3.22
N LEU A 35 -15.70 -8.06 -3.23
CA LEU A 35 -15.23 -7.17 -4.28
C LEU A 35 -15.10 -7.91 -5.62
N ILE A 36 -15.90 -7.50 -6.59
CA ILE A 36 -15.83 -7.96 -7.98
C ILE A 36 -14.83 -7.08 -8.73
N ILE A 37 -13.77 -7.70 -9.26
CA ILE A 37 -12.68 -7.01 -9.96
C ILE A 37 -12.81 -7.33 -11.46
N PRO A 38 -13.13 -6.35 -12.32
CA PRO A 38 -13.21 -6.56 -13.76
C PRO A 38 -11.86 -6.97 -14.34
N ASP A 39 -11.83 -7.92 -15.28
CA ASP A 39 -10.58 -8.34 -15.94
C ASP A 39 -9.99 -7.24 -16.84
N SER A 40 -10.79 -6.25 -17.25
CA SER A 40 -10.34 -5.08 -18.00
C SER A 40 -9.63 -4.03 -17.14
N LEU A 41 -9.59 -4.21 -15.81
CA LEU A 41 -8.99 -3.25 -14.91
C LEU A 41 -7.46 -3.33 -15.00
N PRO A 42 -6.75 -2.23 -15.34
CA PRO A 42 -5.30 -2.30 -15.59
C PRO A 42 -4.48 -2.84 -14.42
N TYR A 43 -4.89 -2.57 -13.18
CA TYR A 43 -4.23 -3.04 -11.96
C TYR A 43 -4.99 -4.21 -11.29
N GLY A 44 -5.82 -4.92 -12.07
CA GLY A 44 -6.69 -5.98 -11.54
C GLY A 44 -5.92 -7.12 -10.87
N GLY A 45 -4.74 -7.47 -11.37
CA GLY A 45 -3.87 -8.48 -10.75
C GLY A 45 -3.39 -8.05 -9.36
N ALA A 46 -2.87 -6.82 -9.24
CA ALA A 46 -2.48 -6.24 -7.96
C ALA A 46 -3.65 -6.19 -6.96
N LEU A 47 -4.83 -5.75 -7.40
CA LEU A 47 -6.00 -5.66 -6.53
C LEU A 47 -6.51 -7.04 -6.09
N LYS A 48 -6.42 -8.07 -6.94
CA LYS A 48 -6.71 -9.46 -6.58
C LYS A 48 -5.75 -9.97 -5.50
N LYS A 49 -4.46 -9.60 -5.56
CA LYS A 49 -3.48 -9.88 -4.52
C LYS A 49 -3.82 -9.19 -3.20
N ILE A 50 -4.10 -7.88 -3.22
CA ILE A 50 -4.52 -7.10 -2.04
C ILE A 50 -5.78 -7.71 -1.40
N ARG A 51 -6.80 -8.04 -2.21
CA ARG A 51 -8.03 -8.69 -1.73
C ARG A 51 -7.72 -9.99 -0.99
N THR A 52 -6.85 -10.83 -1.53
CA THR A 52 -6.44 -12.10 -0.92
C THR A 52 -5.75 -11.88 0.44
N GLU A 53 -4.86 -10.89 0.55
CA GLU A 53 -4.15 -10.58 1.79
C GLU A 53 -5.05 -9.97 2.87
N LEU A 54 -6.13 -9.31 2.47
CA LEU A 54 -7.05 -8.59 3.37
C LEU A 54 -8.28 -9.41 3.78
N VAL A 55 -8.40 -10.67 3.38
CA VAL A 55 -9.49 -11.53 3.84
C VAL A 55 -9.51 -11.55 5.38
N ASN A 56 -10.71 -11.47 5.96
CA ASN A 56 -10.95 -11.37 7.41
C ASN A 56 -10.44 -10.08 8.10
N SER A 57 -9.94 -9.08 7.37
CA SER A 57 -9.56 -7.78 7.96
C SER A 57 -10.76 -6.92 8.40
N GLY A 58 -11.95 -7.21 7.88
CA GLY A 58 -13.12 -6.33 8.05
C GLY A 58 -12.96 -4.99 7.31
N LEU A 59 -11.98 -4.88 6.41
CA LEU A 59 -11.84 -3.75 5.48
C LEU A 59 -12.55 -4.07 4.17
N MET A 60 -12.98 -3.03 3.48
CA MET A 60 -13.54 -3.08 2.12
C MET A 60 -12.82 -2.08 1.21
N ILE A 61 -12.67 -2.43 -0.07
CA ILE A 61 -12.18 -1.51 -1.09
C ILE A 61 -13.34 -1.18 -2.02
N GLU A 62 -13.62 0.12 -2.16
CA GLU A 62 -14.58 0.63 -3.13
C GLU A 62 -13.87 0.90 -4.45
N LEU A 63 -14.16 0.08 -5.47
CA LEU A 63 -13.42 0.09 -6.74
C LEU A 63 -13.40 1.47 -7.41
N ASP A 64 -14.52 2.18 -7.38
CA ASP A 64 -14.69 3.50 -8.01
C ASP A 64 -13.81 4.58 -7.38
N SER A 65 -13.38 4.38 -6.14
CA SER A 65 -12.55 5.33 -5.38
C SER A 65 -11.14 4.80 -5.07
N PHE A 66 -10.84 3.57 -5.49
CA PHE A 66 -9.59 2.91 -5.13
C PHE A 66 -8.38 3.56 -5.81
N TYR A 67 -8.49 3.86 -7.11
CA TYR A 67 -7.42 4.53 -7.83
C TYR A 67 -7.26 5.99 -7.40
N THR A 68 -6.08 6.34 -6.88
CA THR A 68 -5.78 7.67 -6.38
C THR A 68 -4.39 8.14 -6.81
N GLN A 69 -4.21 9.45 -6.91
CA GLN A 69 -2.90 10.06 -7.16
C GLN A 69 -2.07 10.26 -5.89
N SER A 70 -2.64 9.95 -4.73
CA SER A 70 -2.03 10.13 -3.42
C SER A 70 -2.21 8.88 -2.57
N PRO A 71 -1.31 8.60 -1.62
CA PRO A 71 -1.49 7.53 -0.67
C PRO A 71 -2.80 7.64 0.08
N ILE A 72 -3.44 6.51 0.31
CA ILE A 72 -4.67 6.37 1.07
C ILE A 72 -4.42 5.40 2.21
N LYS A 73 -4.98 5.71 3.38
CA LYS A 73 -5.09 4.76 4.48
C LYS A 73 -6.56 4.41 4.69
N LEU A 74 -6.91 3.18 4.36
CA LEU A 74 -8.18 2.56 4.74
C LEU A 74 -8.01 1.99 6.14
N HIS A 75 -8.96 2.25 7.03
CA HIS A 75 -8.87 1.72 8.38
C HIS A 75 -10.25 1.40 8.97
N ASN A 76 -10.26 0.41 9.86
CA ASN A 76 -11.33 0.20 10.82
C ASN A 76 -10.76 0.29 12.25
N HIS A 77 -11.47 -0.26 13.24
CA HIS A 77 -10.99 -0.24 14.62
C HIS A 77 -9.75 -1.13 14.85
N PHE A 78 -9.55 -2.16 14.04
CA PHE A 78 -8.56 -3.22 14.26
C PHE A 78 -7.45 -3.25 13.22
N ASN A 79 -7.72 -2.87 11.98
CA ASN A 79 -6.82 -3.12 10.85
C ASN A 79 -6.71 -1.90 9.96
N GLU A 80 -5.56 -1.76 9.32
CA GLU A 80 -5.23 -0.66 8.43
C GLU A 80 -4.61 -1.21 7.15
N LEU A 81 -5.03 -0.66 6.00
CA LEU A 81 -4.37 -0.81 4.71
C LEU A 81 -3.91 0.59 4.28
N THR A 82 -2.61 0.80 4.21
CA THR A 82 -2.07 2.01 3.57
C THR A 82 -1.55 1.63 2.18
N TYR A 83 -2.00 2.30 1.13
CA TYR A 83 -1.57 1.98 -0.24
C TYR A 83 -1.27 3.24 -1.05
N ASN A 84 -0.45 3.06 -2.09
CA ASN A 84 -0.11 4.09 -3.05
C ASN A 84 0.16 3.49 -4.44
N PHE A 85 -0.22 4.21 -5.49
CA PHE A 85 0.08 3.85 -6.88
C PHE A 85 1.43 4.45 -7.26
N VAL A 86 2.38 3.60 -7.65
CA VAL A 86 3.80 3.97 -7.81
C VAL A 86 4.41 3.37 -9.07
N SER A 87 5.63 3.81 -9.39
CA SER A 87 6.47 3.26 -10.45
C SER A 87 7.72 2.69 -9.78
N VAL A 88 7.96 1.39 -9.95
CA VAL A 88 9.13 0.69 -9.42
C VAL A 88 9.92 0.16 -10.60
N ASP A 89 11.14 0.66 -10.79
CA ASP A 89 12.03 0.28 -11.89
C ASP A 89 11.36 0.40 -13.27
N GLY A 90 10.52 1.44 -13.46
CA GLY A 90 9.80 1.70 -14.71
C GLY A 90 8.52 0.88 -14.89
N LYS A 91 8.13 0.05 -13.91
CA LYS A 91 6.87 -0.71 -13.91
C LYS A 91 5.84 -0.05 -13.01
N ASN A 92 4.61 0.04 -13.51
CA ASN A 92 3.48 0.48 -12.68
C ASN A 92 3.17 -0.59 -11.61
N ALA A 93 3.05 -0.14 -10.37
CA ALA A 93 2.85 -1.01 -9.21
C ALA A 93 1.92 -0.36 -8.18
N ILE A 94 1.41 -1.18 -7.27
CA ILE A 94 0.76 -0.74 -6.04
C ILE A 94 1.67 -1.12 -4.88
N ALA A 95 2.14 -0.10 -4.16
CA ALA A 95 2.82 -0.27 -2.89
C ALA A 95 1.78 -0.26 -1.77
N TYR A 96 1.80 -1.21 -0.86
CA TYR A 96 0.86 -1.25 0.26
C TYR A 96 1.43 -1.90 1.51
N GLU A 97 1.00 -1.39 2.66
CA GLU A 97 1.29 -1.90 4.00
C GLU A 97 -0.02 -2.35 4.65
N ILE A 98 -0.05 -3.57 5.19
CA ILE A 98 -1.17 -4.09 5.98
C ILE A 98 -0.75 -4.19 7.43
N GLN A 99 -1.44 -3.47 8.30
CA GLN A 99 -1.22 -3.49 9.74
C GLN A 99 -2.38 -4.20 10.45
N TRP A 100 -2.04 -5.18 11.29
CA TRP A 100 -3.01 -5.96 12.06
C TRP A 100 -2.88 -5.60 13.54
N ARG A 101 -3.82 -4.85 14.15
CA ARG A 101 -3.64 -4.48 15.57
C ARG A 101 -3.65 -5.68 16.52
N LYS A 102 -4.25 -6.81 16.12
CA LYS A 102 -4.27 -8.04 16.93
C LYS A 102 -2.94 -8.80 16.94
N VAL A 103 -2.04 -8.54 15.99
CA VAL A 103 -0.73 -9.20 15.87
C VAL A 103 0.30 -8.12 15.61
N GLU A 104 1.19 -7.88 16.58
CA GLU A 104 2.20 -6.84 16.43
C GLU A 104 3.03 -7.05 15.16
N GLY A 105 2.97 -6.06 14.27
CA GLY A 105 3.69 -6.05 13.01
C GLY A 105 2.83 -5.66 11.82
N SER A 106 3.51 -5.41 10.71
CA SER A 106 2.87 -5.18 9.42
C SER A 106 3.59 -5.97 8.33
N THR A 107 2.92 -6.16 7.20
CA THR A 107 3.59 -6.63 5.99
C THR A 107 3.42 -5.59 4.90
N TYR A 108 4.54 -5.19 4.33
CA TYR A 108 4.63 -4.32 3.19
C TYR A 108 4.89 -5.12 1.91
N TYR A 109 4.27 -4.68 0.83
CA TYR A 109 4.40 -5.23 -0.50
C TYR A 109 4.51 -4.12 -1.53
N GLU A 110 5.26 -4.39 -2.60
CA GLU A 110 5.15 -3.71 -3.89
C GLU A 110 4.77 -4.77 -4.91
N VAL A 111 3.62 -4.57 -5.56
CA VAL A 111 3.04 -5.55 -6.47
C VAL A 111 2.82 -4.87 -7.82
N ASP A 112 3.33 -5.45 -8.90
CA ASP A 112 3.06 -4.95 -10.24
C ASP A 112 1.58 -5.11 -10.60
N TYR A 113 1.13 -4.45 -11.66
CA TYR A 113 -0.28 -4.46 -12.05
C TYR A 113 -0.83 -5.85 -12.44
N ASP A 114 0.05 -6.77 -12.80
CA ASP A 114 -0.27 -8.18 -13.10
C ASP A 114 -0.43 -9.03 -11.82
N GLY A 115 -0.04 -8.51 -10.66
CA GLY A 115 -0.17 -9.18 -9.37
C GLY A 115 1.11 -9.87 -8.90
N ASN A 116 2.23 -9.67 -9.58
CA ASN A 116 3.52 -10.23 -9.16
C ASN A 116 4.14 -9.37 -8.07
N VAL A 117 4.65 -10.02 -7.04
CA VAL A 117 5.38 -9.35 -5.96
C VAL A 117 6.76 -8.93 -6.46
N ILE A 118 7.03 -7.63 -6.46
CA ILE A 118 8.34 -7.04 -6.78
C ILE A 118 9.19 -6.98 -5.51
N PHE A 119 8.57 -6.57 -4.40
CA PHE A 119 9.22 -6.44 -3.11
C PHE A 119 8.25 -6.82 -1.99
N GLN A 120 8.77 -7.46 -0.94
CA GLN A 120 8.03 -7.78 0.27
C GLN A 120 8.94 -7.59 1.47
N CYS A 121 8.42 -6.96 2.52
CA CYS A 121 9.12 -6.79 3.78
C CYS A 121 8.13 -6.89 4.94
N LYS A 122 8.46 -7.68 5.96
CA LYS A 122 7.71 -7.66 7.22
C LYS A 122 8.29 -6.54 8.07
N THR A 123 7.45 -5.63 8.55
CA THR A 123 7.87 -4.62 9.53
C THR A 123 7.60 -5.18 10.91
N PHE A 124 8.65 -5.68 11.56
CA PHE A 124 8.65 -6.01 12.98
C PHE A 124 9.79 -5.24 13.65
N GLY A 125 9.69 -5.02 14.97
CA GLY A 125 10.74 -4.33 15.72
C GLY A 125 12.10 -5.01 15.53
N CYS A 126 13.11 -4.24 15.15
CA CYS A 126 14.50 -4.69 15.05
C CYS A 126 15.35 -3.96 16.10
N ASP A 127 16.06 -4.71 16.94
CA ASP A 127 16.98 -4.13 17.93
C ASP A 127 18.21 -3.52 17.24
N LYS A 128 18.73 -2.41 17.78
CA LYS A 128 19.97 -1.73 17.35
C LYS A 128 21.18 -2.65 17.42
N SER A 129 21.17 -3.66 18.29
CA SER A 129 22.23 -4.67 18.40
C SER A 129 22.21 -5.69 17.25
N SER A 130 21.13 -5.74 16.46
CA SER A 130 20.97 -6.71 15.38
C SER A 130 21.95 -6.42 14.23
N PRO A 131 22.61 -7.45 13.67
CA PRO A 131 23.42 -7.28 12.46
C PRO A 131 22.60 -6.84 11.23
N HIS A 132 21.27 -6.96 11.29
CA HIS A 132 20.35 -6.53 10.23
C HIS A 132 19.74 -5.14 10.48
N PHE A 133 20.17 -4.42 11.52
CA PHE A 133 19.58 -3.13 11.88
C PHE A 133 19.65 -2.09 10.75
N GLU A 134 20.78 -1.99 10.05
CA GLU A 134 20.90 -1.03 8.94
C GLU A 134 19.98 -1.38 7.76
N GLU A 135 19.86 -2.67 7.44
CA GLU A 135 18.95 -3.15 6.40
C GLU A 135 17.50 -2.85 6.79
N TYR A 136 17.14 -3.09 8.05
CA TYR A 136 15.84 -2.71 8.60
C TYR A 136 15.58 -1.21 8.43
N VAL A 137 16.52 -0.34 8.82
CA VAL A 137 16.39 1.12 8.68
C VAL A 137 16.16 1.51 7.21
N ARG A 138 16.95 0.97 6.28
CA ARG A 138 16.79 1.23 4.83
C ARG A 138 15.42 0.79 4.32
N ASN A 139 14.96 -0.40 4.74
CA ASN A 139 13.63 -0.89 4.38
C ASN A 139 12.54 0.02 4.93
N MET A 140 12.62 0.45 6.19
CA MET A 140 11.65 1.37 6.77
C MET A 140 11.62 2.73 6.06
N GLN A 141 12.79 3.27 5.69
CA GLN A 141 12.89 4.49 4.88
C GLN A 141 12.20 4.34 3.52
N ARG A 142 12.46 3.24 2.80
CA ARG A 142 11.78 2.93 1.54
C ARG A 142 10.27 2.85 1.76
N ILE A 143 9.81 2.00 2.67
CA ILE A 143 8.39 1.76 2.93
C ILE A 143 7.66 3.07 3.22
N PHE A 144 8.14 3.82 4.21
CA PHE A 144 7.47 5.03 4.67
C PHE A 144 7.54 6.17 3.67
N SER A 145 8.63 6.29 2.89
CA SER A 145 8.65 7.26 1.79
C SER A 145 7.69 6.89 0.66
N THR A 146 7.58 5.61 0.32
CA THR A 146 6.73 5.12 -0.78
C THR A 146 5.23 5.24 -0.49
N ILE A 147 4.80 5.02 0.76
CA ILE A 147 3.39 5.14 1.15
C ILE A 147 3.04 6.50 1.78
N GLY A 148 3.95 7.47 1.76
CA GLY A 148 3.72 8.82 2.28
C GLY A 148 3.55 8.89 3.81
N GLU A 149 4.28 8.04 4.54
CA GLU A 149 4.27 7.93 6.00
C GLU A 149 5.64 8.28 6.62
N TYR A 150 6.46 9.08 5.92
CA TYR A 150 7.84 9.39 6.30
C TYR A 150 7.99 9.94 7.74
N GLN A 151 6.98 10.62 8.27
CA GLN A 151 6.94 11.06 9.67
C GLN A 151 7.14 9.92 10.68
N ARG A 152 6.63 8.70 10.41
CA ARG A 152 6.85 7.52 11.27
C ARG A 152 8.34 7.15 11.35
N PHE A 153 9.11 7.44 10.30
CA PHE A 153 10.57 7.26 10.34
C PHE A 153 11.24 8.21 11.33
N THR A 154 10.82 9.48 11.34
CA THR A 154 11.39 10.49 12.25
C THR A 154 11.07 10.23 13.72
N GLU A 155 10.00 9.49 14.00
CA GLU A 155 9.61 9.05 15.34
C GLU A 155 10.41 7.84 15.81
N LEU A 156 10.81 6.93 14.93
CA LEU A 156 11.71 5.81 15.25
C LEU A 156 13.13 6.25 15.67
N GLY A 157 13.54 7.46 15.29
CA GLY A 157 14.84 8.03 15.63
C GLY A 157 14.89 8.78 16.98
N LYS A 158 13.75 8.92 17.66
CA LYS A 158 13.64 9.52 19.00
C LYS A 158 13.68 8.43 20.08
#